data_AF-A0A9E1F3Q4-F1
#
_entry.id   AF-A0A9E1F3Q4-F1
#
_cell.length_a   1.000
_cell.length_b   1.000
_cell.length_c   1.000
_cell.angle_alpha   90.00
_cell.angle_beta   90.00
_cell.angle_gamma   90.00
#
_symmetry.space_group_name_H-M   'P 1'
#
loop_
_entity.id
_entity.type
_entity.pdbx_description
1 polymer ?
#
loop_
_entity_poly.entity_id
_entity_poly.type
_entity_poly.pdbx_seq_one_letter_code
_entity_poly.pdbx_strand_id
1 'polypeptide(L)'
;MNTYKRYCLLTLITTVLISFYPLYMGVRVIYDYLRFGAVDATNYPKYIIPYTPICIALIISAALLPFILKRCGKYSTLLLSAAAIVCFFILELLFENMIIVNEEELVTFRDWQMFSCAVTPETIQAGGDILAGEYSPAFKFHFYMISIVLILAILNCMVGFAFMLKQKDNTRKVPLIIQAIAATIFAGLCIFACFTAFFRTGTIIVSAVSAFLMSLFFVLFGMTTGIYIGSFFYCRKRFLSVVLPSVIASVTTLLMYIGELILLDGKLYGMGRGALFSPLSPLPFAIIDLLVILLSGIFVCVILLLINRFAKQNSQS
;
A
#
# COMPACT_ATOMS: atom_id res chain seq x y z
N MET A 1 10.52 33.37 4.21
CA MET A 1 9.58 32.38 3.63
C MET A 1 8.55 31.99 4.70
N ASN A 2 7.24 32.16 4.46
CA ASN A 2 6.18 31.78 5.43
C ASN A 2 6.21 30.27 5.70
N THR A 3 5.84 29.84 6.90
CA THR A 3 5.78 28.44 7.39
C THR A 3 5.12 27.49 6.38
N TYR A 4 4.02 27.91 5.75
CA TYR A 4 3.36 27.15 4.69
C TYR A 4 4.27 26.87 3.47
N LYS A 5 4.97 27.89 2.97
CA LYS A 5 5.89 27.74 1.83
C LYS A 5 7.10 26.87 2.19
N ARG A 6 7.60 27.00 3.43
CA ARG A 6 8.64 26.11 4.00
C ARG A 6 8.18 24.67 4.03
N TYR A 7 6.95 24.43 4.51
CA TYR A 7 6.38 23.09 4.52
C TYR A 7 6.29 22.49 3.12
N CYS A 8 5.71 23.18 2.13
CA CYS A 8 5.62 22.64 0.77
C CYS A 8 6.98 22.30 0.16
N LEU A 9 7.99 23.17 0.36
CA LEU A 9 9.34 22.91 -0.13
C LEU A 9 9.98 21.70 0.56
N LEU A 10 9.87 21.62 1.90
CA LEU A 10 10.38 20.50 2.67
C LEU A 10 9.68 19.20 2.30
N THR A 11 8.36 19.21 2.11
CA THR A 11 7.61 18.04 1.63
C THR A 11 8.17 17.57 0.29
N LEU A 12 8.35 18.46 -0.70
CA LEU A 12 8.91 18.10 -2.00
C LEU A 12 10.32 17.50 -1.87
N ILE A 13 11.22 18.17 -1.15
CA ILE A 13 12.60 17.72 -0.95
C ILE A 13 12.62 16.35 -0.27
N THR A 14 11.89 16.19 0.82
CA THR A 14 11.82 14.93 1.57
C THR A 14 11.23 13.81 0.73
N THR A 15 10.17 14.07 -0.05
CA THR A 15 9.62 13.06 -0.97
C THR A 15 10.66 12.64 -2.00
N VAL A 16 11.39 13.58 -2.63
CA VAL A 16 12.46 13.24 -3.57
C VAL A 16 13.56 12.41 -2.92
N LEU A 17 14.00 12.77 -1.71
CA LEU A 17 15.06 12.06 -0.99
C LEU A 17 14.65 10.63 -0.62
N ILE A 18 13.45 10.44 -0.07
CA ILE A 18 12.95 9.10 0.29
C ILE A 18 12.70 8.24 -0.96
N SER A 19 12.31 8.87 -2.07
CA SER A 19 12.09 8.22 -3.36
C SER A 19 13.37 7.95 -4.17
N PHE A 20 14.55 8.35 -3.69
CA PHE A 20 15.78 8.29 -4.49
C PHE A 20 16.06 6.89 -5.05
N TYR A 21 15.97 5.86 -4.21
CA TYR A 21 16.29 4.50 -4.62
C TYR A 21 15.32 3.94 -5.67
N PRO A 22 13.97 3.94 -5.47
CA PRO A 22 13.04 3.54 -6.52
C PRO A 22 13.24 4.33 -7.83
N LEU A 23 13.42 5.66 -7.75
CA LEU A 23 13.62 6.49 -8.95
C LEU A 23 14.90 6.14 -9.72
N TYR A 24 16.02 5.97 -9.01
CA TYR A 24 17.29 5.57 -9.62
C TYR A 24 17.13 4.25 -10.39
N MET A 25 16.42 3.29 -9.79
CA MET A 25 16.16 2.01 -10.44
C MET A 25 15.21 2.12 -11.63
N GLY A 26 14.18 2.95 -11.55
CA GLY A 26 13.31 3.26 -12.67
C GLY A 26 14.07 3.83 -13.86
N VAL A 27 15.00 4.77 -13.60
CA VAL A 27 15.87 5.34 -14.64
C VAL A 27 16.78 4.28 -15.24
N ARG A 28 17.38 3.41 -14.42
CA ARG A 28 18.24 2.32 -14.90
C ARG A 28 17.49 1.36 -15.82
N VAL A 29 16.27 0.95 -15.45
CA VAL A 29 15.40 0.10 -16.30
C VAL A 29 15.12 0.75 -17.64
N ILE A 30 14.74 2.03 -17.63
CA ILE A 30 14.45 2.75 -18.87
C ILE A 30 15.72 2.84 -19.72
N TYR A 31 16.87 3.13 -19.12
CA TYR A 31 18.15 3.20 -19.83
C TYR A 31 18.52 1.87 -20.49
N ASP A 32 18.45 0.76 -19.74
CA ASP A 32 18.77 -0.57 -20.24
C ASP A 32 17.80 -0.97 -21.37
N TYR A 33 16.50 -0.74 -21.18
CA TYR A 33 15.49 -1.01 -22.20
C TYR A 33 15.71 -0.20 -23.49
N LEU A 34 16.02 1.10 -23.37
CA LEU A 34 16.30 1.95 -24.54
C LEU A 34 17.59 1.56 -25.26
N ARG A 35 18.60 1.08 -24.52
CA ARG A 35 19.92 0.76 -25.09
C ARG A 35 19.98 -0.64 -25.69
N PHE A 36 19.34 -1.61 -25.05
CA PHE A 36 19.46 -3.03 -25.38
C PHE A 36 18.15 -3.66 -25.88
N GLY A 37 17.03 -2.92 -25.85
CA GLY A 37 15.70 -3.43 -26.19
C GLY A 37 15.07 -4.31 -25.11
N ALA A 38 15.83 -4.61 -24.05
CA ALA A 38 15.41 -5.40 -22.91
C ALA A 38 16.26 -5.06 -21.67
N VAL A 39 15.79 -5.49 -20.50
CA VAL A 39 16.52 -5.33 -19.23
C VAL A 39 17.06 -6.68 -18.79
N ASP A 40 18.33 -6.75 -18.46
CA ASP A 40 18.94 -7.96 -17.92
C ASP A 40 18.39 -8.25 -16.51
N ALA A 41 17.95 -9.48 -16.25
CA ALA A 41 17.40 -9.91 -14.96
C ALA A 41 18.39 -9.71 -13.80
N THR A 42 19.69 -9.86 -14.02
CA THR A 42 20.74 -9.61 -13.01
C THR A 42 20.85 -8.13 -12.67
N ASN A 43 20.49 -7.26 -13.62
CA ASN A 43 20.44 -5.82 -13.46
C ASN A 43 19.09 -5.33 -12.95
N TYR A 44 18.07 -6.19 -12.88
CA TYR A 44 16.76 -5.88 -12.29
C TYR A 44 16.83 -5.95 -10.77
N PRO A 45 16.89 -4.81 -10.07
CA PRO A 45 17.04 -4.83 -8.63
C PRO A 45 15.66 -5.04 -8.05
N LYS A 46 15.56 -5.94 -7.06
CA LYS A 46 14.37 -6.05 -6.21
C LYS A 46 14.00 -4.61 -5.81
N TYR A 47 12.84 -4.07 -6.26
CA TYR A 47 12.12 -2.82 -5.84
C TYR A 47 11.51 -1.88 -6.88
N ILE A 48 11.54 -2.16 -8.17
CA ILE A 48 11.29 -1.06 -9.12
C ILE A 48 9.81 -0.70 -9.24
N ILE A 49 8.92 -1.70 -9.20
CA ILE A 49 7.53 -1.53 -9.60
C ILE A 49 6.64 -2.29 -8.59
N PRO A 50 5.65 -1.64 -7.94
CA PRO A 50 5.05 -0.35 -8.30
C PRO A 50 5.69 0.91 -7.65
N TYR A 51 6.82 0.78 -6.94
CA TYR A 51 7.35 1.92 -6.15
C TYR A 51 7.84 3.09 -7.00
N THR A 52 8.39 2.87 -8.19
CA THR A 52 8.80 3.95 -9.09
C THR A 52 7.57 4.79 -9.52
N PRO A 53 6.50 4.17 -10.09
CA PRO A 53 5.23 4.88 -10.35
C PRO A 53 4.65 5.60 -9.13
N ILE A 54 4.62 4.96 -7.96
CA ILE A 54 4.15 5.58 -6.71
C ILE A 54 4.97 6.83 -6.37
N CYS A 55 6.31 6.72 -6.42
CA CYS A 55 7.22 7.81 -6.10
C CYS A 55 7.04 9.00 -7.04
N ILE A 56 6.96 8.75 -8.35
CA ILE A 56 6.75 9.81 -9.35
C ILE A 56 5.39 10.49 -9.12
N ALA A 57 4.32 9.72 -8.88
CA ALA A 57 3.00 10.26 -8.59
C ALA A 57 2.99 11.16 -7.34
N LEU A 58 3.69 10.75 -6.27
CA LEU A 58 3.83 11.53 -5.04
C LEU A 58 4.68 12.79 -5.23
N ILE A 59 5.76 12.74 -6.01
CA ILE A 59 6.61 13.90 -6.31
C ILE A 59 5.85 14.94 -7.13
N ILE A 60 5.14 14.51 -8.18
CA ILE A 60 4.30 15.40 -8.98
C ILE A 60 3.24 16.04 -8.08
N SER A 61 2.60 15.25 -7.21
CA SER A 61 1.64 15.76 -6.24
C SER A 61 2.24 16.77 -5.27
N ALA A 62 3.46 16.52 -4.77
CA ALA A 62 4.20 17.44 -3.89
C ALA A 62 4.52 18.77 -4.60
N ALA A 63 4.94 18.69 -5.86
CA ALA A 63 5.27 19.86 -6.68
C ALA A 63 4.03 20.70 -7.03
N LEU A 64 2.90 20.06 -7.33
CA LEU A 64 1.64 20.71 -7.66
C LEU A 64 0.85 21.19 -6.43
N LEU A 65 1.14 20.66 -5.24
CA LEU A 65 0.49 20.98 -3.98
C LEU A 65 0.29 22.50 -3.75
N PRO A 66 1.33 23.36 -3.81
CA PRO A 66 1.14 24.78 -3.52
C PRO A 66 0.20 25.48 -4.51
N PHE A 67 0.18 25.05 -5.77
CA PHE A 67 -0.67 25.61 -6.81
C PHE A 67 -2.12 25.14 -6.66
N ILE A 68 -2.34 23.83 -6.54
CA ILE A 68 -3.67 23.24 -6.41
C ILE A 68 -4.33 23.71 -5.11
N LEU A 69 -3.59 23.74 -4.00
CA LEU A 69 -4.14 24.23 -2.74
C LEU A 69 -4.54 25.71 -2.79
N LYS A 70 -3.85 26.52 -3.62
CA LYS A 70 -4.21 27.92 -3.88
C LYS A 70 -5.50 28.05 -4.68
N ARG A 71 -5.71 27.21 -5.70
CA ARG A 71 -6.83 27.32 -6.64
C ARG A 71 -8.08 26.57 -6.20
N CYS A 72 -7.94 25.38 -5.63
CA CYS A 72 -9.04 24.43 -5.40
C CYS A 72 -9.46 24.34 -3.93
N GLY A 73 -8.66 24.89 -3.00
CA GLY A 73 -9.01 24.98 -1.58
C GLY A 73 -9.41 23.63 -0.97
N LYS A 74 -10.67 23.47 -0.58
CA LYS A 74 -11.20 22.24 0.04
C LYS A 74 -11.20 21.01 -0.87
N TYR A 75 -11.19 21.19 -2.20
CA TYR A 75 -11.19 20.09 -3.17
C TYR A 75 -9.77 19.57 -3.50
N SER A 76 -8.74 20.16 -2.90
CA SER A 76 -7.34 19.87 -3.24
C SER A 76 -6.95 18.42 -3.00
N THR A 77 -7.43 17.81 -1.91
CA THR A 77 -7.16 16.39 -1.62
C THR A 77 -7.75 15.50 -2.70
N LEU A 78 -9.01 15.71 -3.07
CA LEU A 78 -9.68 14.91 -4.10
C LEU A 78 -8.97 15.05 -5.46
N LEU A 79 -8.64 16.28 -5.87
CA LEU A 79 -8.01 16.54 -7.16
C LEU A 79 -6.60 15.95 -7.24
N LEU A 80 -5.78 16.15 -6.21
CA LEU A 80 -4.44 15.56 -6.16
C LEU A 80 -4.50 14.04 -6.08
N SER A 81 -5.44 13.45 -5.33
CA SER A 81 -5.60 12.00 -5.26
C SER A 81 -5.97 11.40 -6.60
N ALA A 82 -6.94 12.00 -7.31
CA ALA A 82 -7.32 11.55 -8.64
C ALA A 82 -6.15 11.68 -9.63
N ALA A 83 -5.45 12.81 -9.64
CA ALA A 83 -4.29 13.01 -10.49
C ALA A 83 -3.15 12.03 -10.18
N ALA A 84 -2.88 11.76 -8.90
CA ALA A 84 -1.85 10.81 -8.48
C ALA A 84 -2.19 9.38 -8.90
N ILE A 85 -3.43 8.93 -8.75
CA ILE A 85 -3.89 7.60 -9.17
C ILE A 85 -3.79 7.45 -10.69
N VAL A 86 -4.24 8.45 -11.46
CA VAL A 86 -4.12 8.43 -12.93
C VAL A 86 -2.65 8.40 -13.36
N CYS A 87 -1.81 9.22 -12.74
CA CYS A 87 -0.37 9.23 -13.01
C CYS A 87 0.29 7.89 -12.69
N PHE A 88 -0.07 7.29 -11.55
CA PHE A 88 0.38 5.96 -11.15
C PHE A 88 0.03 4.92 -12.23
N PHE A 89 -1.23 4.83 -12.65
CA PHE A 89 -1.64 3.84 -13.65
C PHE A 89 -1.00 4.08 -15.01
N ILE A 90 -0.86 5.32 -15.47
CA ILE A 90 -0.17 5.62 -16.73
C ILE A 90 1.27 5.10 -16.68
N LEU A 91 2.01 5.39 -15.60
CA LEU A 91 3.39 4.97 -15.46
C LEU A 91 3.51 3.46 -15.31
N GLU A 92 2.68 2.85 -14.47
CA GLU A 92 2.64 1.40 -14.28
C GLU A 92 2.43 0.69 -15.62
N LEU A 93 1.41 1.09 -16.40
CA LEU A 93 1.15 0.50 -17.72
C LEU A 93 2.31 0.68 -18.72
N LEU A 94 3.08 1.77 -18.62
CA LEU A 94 4.27 1.96 -19.45
C LEU A 94 5.38 0.98 -19.07
N PHE A 95 5.63 0.80 -17.77
CA PHE A 95 6.66 -0.13 -17.29
C PHE A 95 6.31 -1.60 -17.56
N GLU A 96 5.03 -1.96 -17.44
CA GLU A 96 4.56 -3.34 -17.59
C GLU A 96 4.84 -3.97 -18.95
N ASN A 97 4.88 -3.15 -20.00
CA ASN A 97 5.04 -3.60 -21.38
C ASN A 97 6.52 -3.72 -21.80
N MET A 98 7.46 -3.38 -20.93
CA MET A 98 8.88 -3.57 -21.21
C MET A 98 9.29 -5.05 -21.00
N ILE A 99 10.40 -5.48 -21.59
CA ILE A 99 10.83 -6.89 -21.62
C ILE A 99 12.09 -7.07 -20.76
N ILE A 100 12.16 -8.19 -20.03
CA ILE A 100 13.31 -8.66 -19.26
C ILE A 100 13.91 -9.90 -19.94
N VAL A 101 15.24 -9.97 -20.00
CA VAL A 101 16.00 -11.15 -20.43
C VAL A 101 16.49 -11.89 -19.18
N ASN A 102 16.09 -13.16 -19.02
CA ASN A 102 16.54 -14.02 -17.92
C ASN A 102 17.13 -15.32 -18.45
N GLU A 103 18.45 -15.50 -18.26
CA GLU A 103 19.31 -16.68 -18.54
C GLU A 103 19.19 -17.34 -19.93
N GLU A 104 18.00 -17.49 -20.54
CA GLU A 104 17.72 -17.85 -21.94
C GLU A 104 16.29 -17.47 -22.43
N GLU A 105 15.42 -16.89 -21.58
CA GLU A 105 14.02 -16.57 -21.92
C GLU A 105 13.71 -15.06 -21.86
N LEU A 106 12.85 -14.60 -22.77
CA LEU A 106 12.27 -13.27 -22.76
C LEU A 106 10.96 -13.27 -21.97
N VAL A 107 10.95 -12.60 -20.84
CA VAL A 107 9.81 -12.53 -19.93
C VAL A 107 9.37 -11.07 -19.80
N THR A 108 8.06 -10.79 -19.78
CA THR A 108 7.61 -9.40 -19.58
C THR A 108 7.81 -8.95 -18.13
N PHE A 109 7.95 -7.63 -17.88
CA PHE A 109 8.05 -7.12 -16.49
C PHE A 109 6.89 -7.58 -15.62
N ARG A 110 5.69 -7.59 -16.19
CA ARG A 110 4.47 -8.08 -15.54
C ARG A 110 4.66 -9.50 -15.01
N ASP A 111 5.21 -10.39 -15.81
CA ASP A 111 5.33 -11.80 -15.43
C ASP A 111 6.44 -11.97 -14.40
N TRP A 112 7.53 -11.22 -14.56
CA TRP A 112 8.64 -11.18 -13.61
C TRP A 112 8.24 -10.69 -12.21
N GLN A 113 7.38 -9.67 -12.13
CA GLN A 113 6.82 -9.20 -10.86
C GLN A 113 6.02 -10.30 -10.16
N MET A 114 5.22 -11.06 -10.91
CA MET A 114 4.47 -12.19 -10.35
C MET A 114 5.42 -13.27 -9.80
N PHE A 115 6.44 -13.67 -10.57
CA PHE A 115 7.43 -14.66 -10.13
C PHE A 115 8.15 -14.24 -8.85
N SER A 116 8.60 -12.98 -8.80
CA SER A 116 9.26 -12.39 -7.63
C SER A 116 8.38 -12.40 -6.38
N CYS A 117 7.06 -12.51 -6.55
CA CYS A 117 6.12 -12.61 -5.44
C CYS A 117 5.83 -14.06 -5.09
N ALA A 118 5.67 -14.95 -6.07
CA ALA A 118 5.29 -16.32 -5.83
C ALA A 118 6.41 -17.15 -5.16
N VAL A 119 7.66 -17.03 -5.63
CA VAL A 119 8.75 -17.94 -5.26
C VAL A 119 10.09 -17.19 -5.17
N THR A 120 11.01 -17.62 -4.29
CA THR A 120 12.37 -17.05 -4.27
C THR A 120 13.24 -17.70 -5.36
N PRO A 121 14.27 -17.02 -5.90
CA PRO A 121 15.15 -17.61 -6.91
C PRO A 121 15.75 -18.96 -6.47
N GLU A 122 16.04 -19.12 -5.18
CA GLU A 122 16.60 -20.34 -4.60
C GLU A 122 15.60 -21.51 -4.60
N THR A 123 14.29 -21.25 -4.50
CA THR A 123 13.26 -22.30 -4.53
C THR A 123 12.97 -22.80 -5.94
N ILE A 124 13.12 -21.92 -6.95
CA ILE A 124 13.06 -22.29 -8.37
C ILE A 124 14.25 -23.21 -8.71
N GLN A 125 15.46 -22.84 -8.26
CA GLN A 125 16.67 -23.64 -8.46
C GLN A 125 16.65 -25.00 -7.73
N ALA A 126 15.92 -25.11 -6.62
CA ALA A 126 15.77 -26.34 -5.86
C ALA A 126 14.70 -27.32 -6.42
N GLY A 127 14.02 -26.97 -7.52
CA GLY A 127 13.00 -27.83 -8.14
C GLY A 127 11.78 -28.09 -7.26
N GLY A 128 11.45 -27.18 -6.33
CA GLY A 128 10.28 -27.30 -5.47
C GLY A 128 8.97 -27.24 -6.26
N ASP A 129 7.91 -27.89 -5.76
CA ASP A 129 6.56 -27.77 -6.31
C ASP A 129 6.10 -26.31 -6.25
N ILE A 130 6.29 -25.58 -7.35
CA ILE A 130 5.92 -24.18 -7.48
C ILE A 130 4.38 -24.15 -7.48
N LEU A 131 3.77 -23.68 -6.39
CA LEU A 131 2.38 -23.22 -6.35
C LEU A 131 2.20 -21.94 -7.20
N ALA A 132 2.78 -21.90 -8.40
CA ALA A 132 2.34 -20.99 -9.43
C ALA A 132 1.05 -21.60 -9.95
N GLY A 133 -0.09 -21.09 -9.49
CA GLY A 133 -1.32 -21.24 -10.26
C GLY A 133 -1.07 -20.82 -11.70
N GLU A 134 -1.86 -21.35 -12.63
CA GLU A 134 -1.77 -20.93 -14.03
C GLU A 134 -1.85 -19.41 -14.11
N TYR A 135 -0.99 -18.86 -14.96
CA TYR A 135 -0.82 -17.43 -15.20
C TYR A 135 -2.12 -16.62 -15.14
N SER A 136 -2.32 -15.82 -14.09
CA SER A 136 -3.50 -14.96 -13.94
C SER A 136 -3.11 -13.48 -13.82
N PRO A 137 -3.46 -12.63 -14.81
CA PRO A 137 -3.25 -11.18 -14.75
C PRO A 137 -3.88 -10.50 -13.53
N ALA A 138 -4.78 -11.20 -12.84
CA ALA A 138 -5.52 -10.69 -11.71
C ALA A 138 -4.68 -10.62 -10.40
N PHE A 139 -3.45 -11.16 -10.40
CA PHE A 139 -2.46 -10.95 -9.32
C PHE A 139 -2.19 -9.45 -9.04
N LYS A 140 -2.37 -8.60 -10.05
CA LYS A 140 -2.14 -7.15 -9.95
C LYS A 140 -3.17 -6.43 -9.10
N PHE A 141 -4.34 -7.03 -8.89
CA PHE A 141 -5.35 -6.46 -8.00
C PHE A 141 -4.77 -6.21 -6.60
N HIS A 142 -4.00 -7.17 -6.08
CA HIS A 142 -3.28 -7.06 -4.81
C HIS A 142 -2.30 -5.88 -4.81
N PHE A 143 -1.46 -5.77 -5.85
CA PHE A 143 -0.47 -4.70 -6.00
C PHE A 143 -1.08 -3.31 -6.16
N TYR A 144 -2.11 -3.19 -6.99
CA TYR A 144 -2.80 -1.93 -7.23
C TYR A 144 -3.51 -1.43 -5.97
N MET A 145 -4.13 -2.32 -5.21
CA MET A 145 -4.75 -1.96 -3.94
C MET A 145 -3.73 -1.40 -2.94
N ILE A 146 -2.60 -2.08 -2.74
CA ILE A 146 -1.52 -1.61 -1.87
C ILE A 146 -1.05 -0.22 -2.32
N SER A 147 -0.77 -0.07 -3.62
CA SER A 147 -0.26 1.16 -4.22
C SER A 147 -1.22 2.33 -4.02
N ILE A 148 -2.52 2.13 -4.30
CA ILE A 148 -3.55 3.15 -4.13
C ILE A 148 -3.68 3.56 -2.66
N VAL A 149 -3.72 2.60 -1.73
CA VAL A 149 -3.80 2.91 -0.29
C VAL A 149 -2.58 3.72 0.17
N LEU A 150 -1.38 3.35 -0.29
CA LEU A 150 -0.14 4.06 0.04
C LEU A 150 -0.17 5.51 -0.47
N ILE A 151 -0.54 5.70 -1.75
CA ILE A 151 -0.65 7.02 -2.39
C ILE A 151 -1.65 7.89 -1.63
N LEU A 152 -2.87 7.38 -1.39
CA LEU A 152 -3.94 8.14 -0.72
C LEU A 152 -3.56 8.49 0.72
N ALA A 153 -2.96 7.56 1.45
CA ALA A 153 -2.53 7.75 2.83
C ALA A 153 -1.47 8.86 2.95
N ILE A 154 -0.39 8.76 2.16
CA ILE A 154 0.71 9.72 2.19
C ILE A 154 0.23 11.09 1.71
N LEU A 155 -0.55 11.13 0.63
CA LEU A 155 -1.07 12.36 0.08
C LEU A 155 -2.05 13.07 1.03
N ASN A 156 -2.87 12.33 1.79
CA ASN A 156 -3.72 12.91 2.83
C ASN A 156 -2.88 13.63 3.89
N CYS A 157 -1.74 13.06 4.30
CA CYS A 157 -0.81 13.73 5.21
C CYS A 157 -0.22 14.99 4.57
N MET A 158 0.30 14.89 3.35
CA MET A 158 0.90 16.01 2.62
C MET A 158 -0.07 17.19 2.49
N VAL A 159 -1.27 16.93 1.96
CA VAL A 159 -2.31 17.95 1.74
C VAL A 159 -2.91 18.42 3.06
N GLY A 160 -3.16 17.51 3.99
CA GLY A 160 -3.78 17.80 5.29
C GLY A 160 -2.96 18.79 6.10
N PHE A 161 -1.67 18.52 6.30
CA PHE A 161 -0.78 19.45 7.02
C PHE A 161 -0.58 20.76 6.27
N ALA A 162 -0.48 20.73 4.93
CA ALA A 162 -0.41 21.96 4.13
C ALA A 162 -1.65 22.84 4.31
N PHE A 163 -2.84 22.23 4.29
CA PHE A 163 -4.12 22.90 4.51
C PHE A 163 -4.20 23.51 5.91
N MET A 164 -3.81 22.76 6.95
CA MET A 164 -3.77 23.24 8.33
C MET A 164 -2.86 24.46 8.47
N LEU A 165 -1.65 24.41 7.93
CA LEU A 165 -0.70 25.52 8.00
C LEU A 165 -1.17 26.75 7.23
N LYS A 166 -1.88 26.55 6.12
CA LYS A 166 -2.44 27.64 5.32
C LYS A 166 -3.65 28.30 5.98
N GLN A 167 -4.55 27.51 6.56
CA GLN A 167 -5.79 28.02 7.18
C GLN A 167 -5.65 28.33 8.67
N LYS A 168 -4.53 27.96 9.30
CA LYS A 168 -4.30 28.02 10.75
C LYS A 168 -5.34 27.24 11.56
N ASP A 169 -5.93 26.22 10.94
CA ASP A 169 -6.90 25.31 11.58
C ASP A 169 -6.19 24.01 11.97
N ASN A 170 -6.22 23.69 13.27
CA ASN A 170 -5.58 22.50 13.83
C ASN A 170 -6.55 21.34 14.10
N THR A 171 -7.81 21.44 13.68
CA THR A 171 -8.86 20.43 13.94
C THR A 171 -8.46 19.01 13.53
N ARG A 172 -7.81 18.83 12.37
CA ARG A 172 -7.38 17.52 11.86
C ARG A 172 -5.98 17.09 12.28
N LYS A 173 -5.30 17.80 13.20
CA LYS A 173 -3.91 17.51 13.58
C LYS A 173 -3.71 16.07 14.05
N VAL A 174 -4.50 15.66 15.03
CA VAL A 174 -4.39 14.32 15.66
C VAL A 174 -4.63 13.19 14.65
N PRO A 175 -5.74 13.16 13.88
CA PRO A 175 -5.94 12.10 12.90
C PRO A 175 -4.89 12.10 11.78
N LEU A 176 -4.32 13.25 11.39
CA LEU A 176 -3.24 13.31 10.40
C LEU A 176 -1.91 12.76 10.92
N ILE A 177 -1.61 12.95 12.20
CA ILE A 177 -0.43 12.32 12.85
C ILE A 177 -0.61 10.80 12.88
N ILE A 178 -1.79 10.32 13.25
CA ILE A 178 -2.08 8.88 13.29
C ILE A 178 -2.01 8.28 11.88
N GLN A 179 -2.54 8.98 10.86
CA GLN A 179 -2.38 8.57 9.45
C GLN A 179 -0.90 8.50 9.05
N ALA A 180 -0.09 9.48 9.43
CA ALA A 180 1.33 9.50 9.09
C ALA A 180 2.08 8.32 9.72
N ILE A 181 1.78 8.00 10.99
CA ILE A 181 2.34 6.83 11.68
C ILE A 181 1.91 5.54 10.97
N ALA A 182 0.61 5.37 10.72
CA ALA A 182 0.09 4.19 10.05
C ALA A 182 0.69 4.01 8.64
N ALA A 183 0.74 5.08 7.84
CA ALA A 183 1.33 5.07 6.50
C ALA A 183 2.83 4.75 6.53
N THR A 184 3.57 5.26 7.51
CA THR A 184 5.01 4.97 7.65
C THR A 184 5.26 3.52 8.00
N ILE A 185 4.53 2.97 8.98
CA ILE A 185 4.65 1.55 9.38
C ILE A 185 4.22 0.66 8.21
N PHE A 186 3.11 1.00 7.54
CA PHE A 186 2.63 0.22 6.41
C PHE A 186 3.61 0.25 5.23
N ALA A 187 4.16 1.42 4.88
CA ALA A 187 5.22 1.53 3.87
C ALA A 187 6.45 0.71 4.26
N GLY A 188 6.87 0.76 5.53
CA GLY A 188 7.97 -0.05 6.05
C GLY A 188 7.73 -1.55 5.92
N LEU A 189 6.50 -2.02 6.16
CA LEU A 189 6.16 -3.43 5.95
C LEU A 189 6.02 -3.80 4.47
N CYS A 190 5.53 -2.89 3.60
CA CYS A 190 5.54 -3.12 2.15
C CYS A 190 6.99 -3.29 1.67
N ILE A 191 7.87 -2.42 2.16
CA ILE A 191 9.30 -2.50 1.91
C ILE A 191 9.84 -3.86 2.39
N PHE A 192 9.57 -4.20 3.64
CA PHE A 192 10.06 -5.45 4.22
C PHE A 192 9.52 -6.69 3.49
N ALA A 193 8.25 -6.68 3.08
CA ALA A 193 7.62 -7.72 2.27
C ALA A 193 8.31 -7.86 0.90
N CYS A 194 8.72 -6.77 0.26
CA CYS A 194 9.40 -6.85 -1.03
C CYS A 194 10.81 -7.45 -0.94
N PHE A 195 11.48 -7.36 0.21
CA PHE A 195 12.79 -8.01 0.41
C PHE A 195 12.67 -9.48 0.82
N THR A 196 11.58 -9.84 1.51
CA THR A 196 11.49 -11.13 2.22
C THR A 196 10.38 -12.03 1.71
N ALA A 197 9.39 -11.46 1.01
CA ALA A 197 8.05 -12.02 0.74
C ALA A 197 7.52 -12.88 1.91
N PHE A 198 7.80 -12.38 3.12
CA PHE A 198 7.64 -13.01 4.43
C PHE A 198 7.95 -14.51 4.56
N PHE A 199 9.00 -14.92 3.83
CA PHE A 199 9.77 -16.16 3.92
C PHE A 199 9.03 -17.43 3.48
N ARG A 200 8.55 -17.38 2.23
CA ARG A 200 7.92 -18.47 1.48
C ARG A 200 8.91 -19.60 1.12
N THR A 201 8.46 -20.83 1.30
CA THR A 201 9.15 -22.09 0.95
C THR A 201 8.52 -22.79 -0.27
N GLY A 202 7.58 -22.14 -0.96
CA GLY A 202 6.79 -22.74 -2.04
C GLY A 202 5.62 -23.61 -1.56
N THR A 203 5.31 -23.64 -0.25
CA THR A 203 4.19 -24.42 0.31
C THR A 203 3.04 -23.55 0.77
N ILE A 204 1.79 -24.06 0.67
CA ILE A 204 0.58 -23.34 1.13
C ILE A 204 0.63 -23.06 2.63
N ILE A 205 1.17 -24.00 3.40
CA ILE A 205 1.29 -23.85 4.85
C ILE A 205 2.56 -23.06 5.13
N VAL A 206 2.40 -21.92 5.80
CA VAL A 206 3.50 -21.01 6.14
C VAL A 206 3.97 -21.19 7.58
N SER A 207 5.19 -20.72 7.89
CA SER A 207 5.70 -20.71 9.26
C SER A 207 4.90 -19.77 10.17
N ALA A 208 4.96 -19.99 11.48
CA ALA A 208 4.26 -19.13 12.45
C ALA A 208 4.69 -17.66 12.37
N VAL A 209 5.96 -17.41 12.07
CA VAL A 209 6.50 -16.05 11.89
C VAL A 209 5.92 -15.41 10.62
N SER A 210 5.85 -16.14 9.51
CA SER A 210 5.20 -15.67 8.28
C SER A 210 3.73 -15.37 8.51
N ALA A 211 3.00 -16.27 9.16
CA ALA A 211 1.57 -16.09 9.48
C ALA A 211 1.32 -14.83 10.30
N PHE A 212 2.16 -14.56 11.31
CA PHE A 212 2.09 -13.35 12.12
C PHE A 212 2.34 -12.09 11.28
N LEU A 213 3.41 -12.08 10.47
CA LEU A 213 3.78 -10.91 9.65
C LEU A 213 2.73 -10.62 8.56
N MET A 214 2.17 -11.66 7.94
CA MET A 214 1.06 -11.54 6.98
C MET A 214 -0.20 -10.99 7.65
N SER A 215 -0.57 -11.53 8.82
CA SER A 215 -1.73 -11.03 9.58
C SER A 215 -1.55 -9.57 9.96
N LEU A 216 -0.36 -9.20 10.43
CA LEU A 216 -0.01 -7.82 10.78
C LEU A 216 -0.09 -6.90 9.55
N PHE A 217 0.42 -7.34 8.40
CA PHE A 217 0.35 -6.61 7.14
C PHE A 217 -1.10 -6.33 6.73
N PHE A 218 -1.96 -7.35 6.77
CA PHE A 218 -3.36 -7.26 6.38
C PHE A 218 -4.15 -6.34 7.33
N VAL A 219 -3.92 -6.46 8.64
CA VAL A 219 -4.51 -5.56 9.64
C VAL A 219 -4.10 -4.12 9.37
N LEU A 220 -2.81 -3.84 9.15
CA LEU A 220 -2.31 -2.50 8.90
C LEU A 220 -2.79 -1.91 7.57
N PHE A 221 -2.96 -2.74 6.54
CA PHE A 221 -3.55 -2.33 5.26
C PHE A 221 -4.98 -1.80 5.45
N GLY A 222 -5.83 -2.57 6.14
CA GLY A 222 -7.20 -2.15 6.47
C GLY A 222 -7.21 -0.93 7.38
N MET A 223 -6.38 -0.92 8.42
CA MET A 223 -6.27 0.21 9.36
C MET A 223 -5.89 1.50 8.66
N THR A 224 -4.92 1.47 7.75
CA THR A 224 -4.45 2.67 7.02
C THR A 224 -5.58 3.30 6.22
N THR A 225 -6.44 2.47 5.62
CA THR A 225 -7.62 2.92 4.87
C THR A 225 -8.72 3.44 5.80
N GLY A 226 -9.00 2.74 6.89
CA GLY A 226 -9.97 3.18 7.90
C GLY A 226 -9.59 4.52 8.54
N ILE A 227 -8.33 4.69 8.94
CA ILE A 227 -7.82 5.96 9.50
C ILE A 227 -7.93 7.07 8.45
N TYR A 228 -7.66 6.77 7.17
CA TYR A 228 -7.78 7.75 6.09
C TYR A 228 -9.20 8.29 6.01
N ILE A 229 -10.21 7.42 5.97
CA ILE A 229 -11.62 7.82 5.95
C ILE A 229 -12.01 8.53 7.26
N GLY A 230 -11.61 7.98 8.41
CA GLY A 230 -11.86 8.55 9.73
C GLY A 230 -11.32 9.97 9.88
N SER A 231 -10.21 10.29 9.20
CA SER A 231 -9.61 11.62 9.23
C SER A 231 -10.50 12.72 8.61
N PHE A 232 -11.39 12.38 7.67
CA PHE A 232 -12.32 13.35 7.05
C PHE A 232 -13.59 13.52 7.88
N PHE A 233 -14.03 12.47 8.57
CA PHE A 233 -15.23 12.48 9.41
C PHE A 233 -14.93 12.74 10.89
N TYR A 234 -13.72 13.17 11.23
CA TYR A 234 -13.32 13.49 12.59
C TYR A 234 -14.26 14.50 13.26
N CYS A 235 -14.60 14.29 14.53
CA CYS A 235 -15.56 15.09 15.31
C CYS A 235 -17.00 15.14 14.74
N ARG A 236 -17.36 14.31 13.75
CA ARG A 236 -18.75 14.14 13.30
C ARG A 236 -19.49 13.10 14.16
N LYS A 237 -20.76 12.84 13.80
CA LYS A 237 -21.61 11.83 14.47
C LYS A 237 -20.89 10.48 14.53
N ARG A 238 -21.07 9.75 15.63
CA ARG A 238 -20.39 8.47 15.93
C ARG A 238 -20.42 7.46 14.77
N PHE A 239 -21.54 7.43 14.04
CA PHE A 239 -21.66 6.59 12.85
C PHE A 239 -20.61 6.92 11.78
N LEU A 240 -20.47 8.19 11.41
CA LEU A 240 -19.53 8.64 10.37
C LEU A 240 -18.09 8.65 10.86
N SER A 241 -17.86 9.01 12.12
CA SER A 241 -16.51 9.23 12.67
C SER A 241 -15.84 7.96 13.19
N VAL A 242 -16.59 6.88 13.41
CA VAL A 242 -16.09 5.62 14.00
C VAL A 242 -16.58 4.41 13.23
N VAL A 243 -17.90 4.21 13.14
CA VAL A 243 -18.47 2.95 12.60
C VAL A 243 -18.13 2.78 11.13
N LEU A 244 -18.42 3.78 10.30
CA LEU A 244 -18.16 3.74 8.86
C LEU A 244 -16.66 3.49 8.55
N PRO A 245 -15.69 4.25 9.12
CA PRO A 245 -14.27 3.95 8.97
C PRO A 245 -13.86 2.53 9.39
N SER A 246 -14.44 1.99 10.46
CA SER A 246 -14.13 0.66 10.97
C SER A 246 -14.64 -0.44 10.04
N VAL A 247 -15.85 -0.28 9.51
CA VAL A 247 -16.41 -1.19 8.49
C VAL A 247 -15.56 -1.13 7.22
N ILE A 248 -15.18 0.07 6.77
CA ILE A 248 -14.32 0.22 5.59
C ILE A 248 -12.96 -0.46 5.80
N ALA A 249 -12.38 -0.38 7.01
CA ALA A 249 -11.14 -1.09 7.32
C ALA A 249 -11.30 -2.60 7.13
N SER A 250 -12.32 -3.21 7.72
CA SER A 250 -12.60 -4.64 7.56
C SER A 250 -12.89 -5.03 6.10
N VAL A 251 -13.70 -4.24 5.38
CA VAL A 251 -13.98 -4.48 3.96
C VAL A 251 -12.70 -4.40 3.14
N THR A 252 -11.83 -3.43 3.43
CA THR A 252 -10.55 -3.29 2.73
C THR A 252 -9.63 -4.50 2.99
N THR A 253 -9.56 -4.97 4.24
CA THR A 253 -8.83 -6.20 4.58
C THR A 253 -9.42 -7.44 3.88
N LEU A 254 -10.74 -7.54 3.78
CA LEU A 254 -11.40 -8.60 3.02
C LEU A 254 -11.03 -8.56 1.53
N LEU A 255 -11.01 -7.37 0.92
CA LEU A 255 -10.56 -7.21 -0.46
C LEU A 255 -9.12 -7.69 -0.64
N MET A 256 -8.25 -7.50 0.37
CA MET A 256 -6.88 -8.03 0.32
C MET A 256 -6.85 -9.56 0.27
N TYR A 257 -7.65 -10.25 1.09
CA TYR A 257 -7.80 -11.71 1.01
C TYR A 257 -8.38 -12.17 -0.33
N ILE A 258 -9.34 -11.41 -0.90
CA ILE A 258 -9.84 -11.70 -2.25
C ILE A 258 -8.70 -11.56 -3.27
N GLY A 259 -7.84 -10.55 -3.13
CA GLY A 259 -6.63 -10.41 -3.95
C GLY A 259 -5.66 -11.58 -3.78
N GLU A 260 -5.50 -12.12 -2.57
CA GLU A 260 -4.70 -13.33 -2.33
C GLU A 260 -5.32 -14.59 -2.95
N LEU A 261 -6.64 -14.78 -2.81
CA LEU A 261 -7.37 -15.86 -3.46
C LEU A 261 -7.14 -15.88 -4.97
N ILE A 262 -7.23 -14.71 -5.59
CA ILE A 262 -7.01 -14.55 -7.02
C ILE A 262 -5.54 -14.82 -7.38
N LEU A 263 -4.60 -14.39 -6.54
CA LEU A 263 -3.16 -14.61 -6.72
C LEU A 263 -2.78 -16.10 -6.66
N LEU A 264 -3.46 -16.90 -5.84
CA LEU A 264 -3.13 -18.31 -5.58
C LEU A 264 -4.14 -19.28 -6.19
N ASP A 265 -4.81 -18.88 -7.28
CA ASP A 265 -5.75 -19.72 -8.03
C ASP A 265 -6.84 -20.37 -7.14
N GLY A 266 -7.52 -19.53 -6.35
CA GLY A 266 -8.62 -19.92 -5.48
C GLY A 266 -8.21 -20.48 -4.11
N LYS A 267 -6.92 -20.42 -3.76
CA LYS A 267 -6.40 -20.88 -2.45
C LYS A 267 -5.96 -19.69 -1.59
N LEU A 268 -5.86 -19.91 -0.28
CA LEU A 268 -5.29 -18.95 0.67
C LEU A 268 -4.09 -19.58 1.37
N TYR A 269 -3.15 -18.76 1.85
CA TYR A 269 -2.06 -19.27 2.68
C TYR A 269 -2.60 -19.84 3.99
N GLY A 270 -2.20 -21.09 4.28
CA GLY A 270 -2.53 -21.74 5.54
C GLY A 270 -1.64 -21.21 6.66
N MET A 271 -2.21 -20.42 7.57
CA MET A 271 -1.48 -19.83 8.71
C MET A 271 -1.05 -20.85 9.79
N GLY A 272 -1.48 -22.10 9.69
CA GLY A 272 -1.18 -23.15 10.66
C GLY A 272 -1.93 -24.45 10.37
N ARG A 273 -1.98 -25.35 11.36
CA ARG A 273 -2.74 -26.62 11.29
C ARG A 273 -3.77 -26.68 12.42
N GLY A 274 -4.91 -27.32 12.16
CA GLY A 274 -6.01 -27.50 13.10
C GLY A 274 -7.26 -26.69 12.73
N ALA A 275 -8.34 -26.86 13.49
CA ALA A 275 -9.66 -26.33 13.16
C ALA A 275 -9.71 -24.80 12.95
N LEU A 276 -8.88 -24.05 13.67
CA LEU A 276 -8.79 -22.59 13.54
C LEU A 276 -8.16 -22.12 12.22
N PHE A 277 -7.32 -22.96 11.63
CA PHE A 277 -6.50 -22.66 10.46
C PHE A 277 -6.97 -23.39 9.20
N SER A 278 -7.93 -24.30 9.33
CA SER A 278 -8.54 -25.00 8.21
C SER A 278 -9.69 -24.17 7.60
N PRO A 279 -9.85 -24.17 6.26
CA PRO A 279 -10.98 -23.53 5.59
C PRO A 279 -12.34 -24.03 6.09
N LEU A 280 -13.29 -23.11 6.25
CA LEU A 280 -14.68 -23.39 6.63
C LEU A 280 -15.48 -23.81 5.40
N SER A 281 -15.35 -25.07 4.97
CA SER A 281 -16.08 -25.60 3.79
C SER A 281 -17.58 -25.23 3.85
N PRO A 282 -18.15 -24.61 2.80
CA PRO A 282 -17.62 -24.45 1.44
C PRO A 282 -16.79 -23.16 1.19
N LEU A 283 -16.58 -22.31 2.20
CA LEU A 283 -15.81 -21.07 2.07
C LEU A 283 -14.30 -21.35 2.10
N PRO A 284 -13.49 -20.63 1.31
CA PRO A 284 -12.04 -20.79 1.31
C PRO A 284 -11.36 -20.15 2.54
N PHE A 285 -12.10 -19.39 3.34
CA PHE A 285 -11.61 -18.69 4.52
C PHE A 285 -11.55 -19.61 5.75
N ALA A 286 -10.45 -19.56 6.48
CA ALA A 286 -10.33 -20.11 7.82
C ALA A 286 -10.90 -19.14 8.88
N ILE A 287 -11.13 -19.65 10.10
CA ILE A 287 -11.58 -18.82 11.23
C ILE A 287 -10.58 -17.69 11.50
N ILE A 288 -9.28 -17.99 11.43
CA ILE A 288 -8.23 -17.00 11.65
C ILE A 288 -8.29 -15.84 10.64
N ASP A 289 -8.63 -16.11 9.37
CA ASP A 289 -8.74 -15.08 8.34
C ASP A 289 -9.86 -14.08 8.67
N LEU A 290 -11.00 -14.61 9.11
CA LEU A 290 -12.15 -13.81 9.56
C LEU A 290 -11.79 -12.98 10.80
N LEU A 291 -10.99 -13.53 11.72
CA LEU A 291 -10.49 -12.78 12.88
C LEU A 291 -9.56 -11.65 12.47
N VAL A 292 -8.65 -11.86 11.52
CA VAL A 292 -7.77 -10.81 10.97
C VAL A 292 -8.59 -9.68 10.33
N ILE A 293 -9.60 -10.03 9.54
CA ILE A 293 -10.54 -9.06 8.93
C ILE A 293 -11.25 -8.24 10.02
N LEU A 294 -11.78 -8.91 11.05
CA LEU A 294 -12.50 -8.24 12.13
C LEU A 294 -11.56 -7.36 12.98
N LEU A 295 -10.36 -7.85 13.29
CA LEU A 295 -9.35 -7.14 14.08
C LEU A 295 -8.98 -5.80 13.44
N SER A 296 -8.84 -5.76 12.11
CA SER A 296 -8.56 -4.49 11.41
C SER A 296 -9.62 -3.41 11.68
N GLY A 297 -10.90 -3.78 11.68
CA GLY A 297 -12.01 -2.88 12.01
C GLY A 297 -12.07 -2.53 13.50
N ILE A 298 -11.80 -3.49 14.39
CA ILE A 298 -11.76 -3.27 15.84
C ILE A 298 -10.68 -2.25 16.19
N PHE A 299 -9.45 -2.38 15.65
CA PHE A 299 -8.38 -1.44 15.92
C PHE A 299 -8.74 -0.02 15.48
N VAL A 300 -9.31 0.14 14.28
CA VAL A 300 -9.79 1.45 13.80
C VAL A 300 -10.89 1.99 14.70
N CYS A 301 -11.84 1.16 15.12
CA CYS A 301 -12.91 1.54 16.04
C CYS A 301 -12.35 2.08 17.35
N VAL A 302 -11.43 1.35 17.98
CA VAL A 302 -10.78 1.73 19.25
C VAL A 302 -10.01 3.04 19.09
N ILE A 303 -9.15 3.15 18.07
CA ILE A 303 -8.37 4.36 17.81
C ILE A 303 -9.30 5.57 17.63
N LEU A 304 -10.32 5.45 16.78
CA LEU A 304 -11.24 6.55 16.47
C LEU A 304 -12.12 6.92 17.67
N LEU A 305 -12.55 5.95 18.49
CA LEU A 305 -13.26 6.23 19.74
C LEU A 305 -12.41 7.04 20.71
N LEU A 306 -11.14 6.64 20.91
CA LEU A 306 -10.23 7.33 21.80
C LEU A 306 -10.03 8.79 21.35
N ILE A 307 -9.68 9.01 20.08
CA ILE A 307 -9.39 10.38 19.61
C ILE A 307 -10.62 11.29 19.56
N ASN A 308 -11.82 10.73 19.28
CA ASN A 308 -13.06 11.51 19.31
C ASN A 308 -13.48 11.83 20.75
N ARG A 309 -13.17 10.95 21.72
CA ARG A 309 -13.42 11.22 23.15
C ARG A 309 -12.52 12.33 23.67
N PHE A 310 -11.21 12.27 23.37
CA PHE A 310 -10.26 13.31 23.77
C PHE A 310 -10.62 14.68 23.16
N ALA A 311 -11.05 14.74 21.91
CA ALA A 311 -11.51 15.99 21.30
C ALA A 311 -12.73 16.59 22.01
N LYS A 312 -13.71 15.76 22.38
CA LYS A 312 -14.90 16.25 23.11
C LYS A 312 -14.55 16.82 24.48
N GLN A 313 -13.64 16.17 25.21
CA GLN A 313 -13.20 16.66 26.53
C GLN A 313 -12.51 18.02 26.42
N ASN A 314 -11.60 18.19 25.46
CA ASN A 314 -10.91 19.48 25.25
C ASN A 314 -11.82 20.59 24.73
N SER A 315 -12.99 20.27 24.17
CA SER A 315 -13.98 21.28 23.75
C SER A 315 -14.90 21.76 24.88
N GLN A 316 -14.86 21.08 26.03
CA GLN A 316 -15.68 21.38 27.21
C GLN A 316 -14.89 22.02 28.36
N SER A 317 -13.55 22.11 28.22
CA SER A 317 -12.63 22.83 29.10
C SER A 317 -12.30 24.21 28.55
#